data_AF-A0A3D0TY47-F1
#
_entry.id   AF-A0A3D0TY47-F1
#
_cell.length_a   1.000
_cell.length_b   1.000
_cell.length_c   1.000
_cell.angle_alpha   90.00
_cell.angle_beta   90.00
_cell.angle_gamma   90.00
#
_symmetry.space_group_name_H-M   'P 1'
#
loop_
_entity.id
_entity.type
_entity.pdbx_description
1 polymer ?
#
loop_
_entity_poly.entity_id
_entity_poly.type
_entity_poly.pdbx_seq_one_letter_code
_entity_poly.pdbx_strand_id
1 'polypeptide(L)'
;RAEAAAGRAGRAEAAAADLAADLATVPAAERGRVAQRLRSAAADFEAGRFGDTDRALAPLVKRYGAVTQLLELYGLTQYRLGRWERAASVLSQLRELTGAPDQIPVLADCHRALGDLERVGALWDELRAASADADVMTEGRIVMAGAMADGGDLAGAIRLLEHGPVRSSGVRERHLRIWYALADLYDRAGEYQSARRGFARIVDVDAGYVDAAHRLRALEG
;
A
#
# COMPACT_ATOMS: atom_id res chain seq x y z
N ARG A 1 -27.26 9.69 5.17
CA ARG A 1 -27.36 8.57 4.20
C ARG A 1 -27.41 9.05 2.74
N ALA A 2 -28.18 10.11 2.41
CA ALA A 2 -28.22 10.69 1.06
C ALA A 2 -26.90 11.36 0.61
N GLU A 3 -26.24 12.14 1.48
CA GLU A 3 -24.93 12.77 1.17
C GLU A 3 -23.81 11.76 0.92
N ALA A 4 -23.77 10.67 1.69
CA ALA A 4 -22.81 9.58 1.49
C ALA A 4 -23.05 8.80 0.19
N ALA A 5 -24.30 8.74 -0.30
CA ALA A 5 -24.63 8.14 -1.58
C ALA A 5 -24.26 9.08 -2.75
N ALA A 6 -24.55 10.38 -2.64
CA ALA A 6 -24.15 11.40 -3.60
C ALA A 6 -22.62 11.50 -3.74
N GLY A 7 -21.88 11.45 -2.62
CA GLY A 7 -20.42 11.44 -2.63
C GLY A 7 -19.79 10.13 -3.15
N ARG A 8 -20.53 9.02 -3.19
CA ARG A 8 -20.09 7.80 -3.88
C ARG A 8 -20.33 7.88 -5.38
N ALA A 9 -21.48 8.40 -5.80
CA ALA A 9 -21.79 8.63 -7.21
C ALA A 9 -20.79 9.59 -7.86
N GLY A 10 -20.48 10.71 -7.23
CA GLY A 10 -19.50 11.68 -7.75
C GLY A 10 -18.07 11.13 -7.88
N ARG A 11 -17.64 10.26 -6.94
CA ARG A 11 -16.33 9.58 -7.04
C ARG A 11 -16.29 8.54 -8.16
N ALA A 12 -17.38 7.81 -8.36
CA ALA A 12 -17.49 6.85 -9.46
C ALA A 12 -17.48 7.56 -10.82
N GLU A 13 -18.10 8.72 -10.92
CA GLU A 13 -18.11 9.55 -12.13
C GLU A 13 -16.71 10.13 -12.44
N ALA A 14 -16.02 10.65 -11.42
CA ALA A 14 -14.63 11.11 -11.56
C ALA A 14 -13.69 9.97 -12.02
N ALA A 15 -13.75 8.81 -11.36
CA ALA A 15 -12.94 7.65 -11.77
C ALA A 15 -13.25 7.17 -13.20
N ALA A 16 -14.51 7.26 -13.63
CA ALA A 16 -14.89 6.93 -15.01
C ALA A 16 -14.35 7.94 -16.02
N ALA A 17 -14.32 9.23 -15.68
CA ALA A 17 -13.74 10.29 -16.50
C ALA A 17 -12.21 10.12 -16.61
N ASP A 18 -11.54 9.82 -15.50
CA ASP A 18 -10.10 9.57 -15.46
C ASP A 18 -9.73 8.36 -16.34
N LEU A 19 -10.53 7.28 -16.28
CA LEU A 19 -10.34 6.13 -17.18
C LEU A 19 -10.56 6.48 -18.65
N ALA A 20 -11.55 7.31 -18.97
CA ALA A 20 -11.78 7.74 -20.34
C ALA A 20 -10.59 8.56 -20.87
N ALA A 21 -10.01 9.43 -20.04
CA ALA A 21 -8.82 10.21 -20.37
C ALA A 21 -7.59 9.31 -20.58
N ASP A 22 -7.32 8.38 -19.66
CA ASP A 22 -6.24 7.39 -19.76
C ASP A 22 -6.31 6.58 -21.07
N LEU A 23 -7.51 6.16 -21.45
CA LEU A 23 -7.75 5.36 -22.66
C LEU A 23 -7.70 6.18 -23.96
N ALA A 24 -7.51 7.50 -23.91
CA ALA A 24 -7.38 8.31 -25.12
C ALA A 24 -6.20 7.85 -26.00
N THR A 25 -5.13 7.35 -25.37
CA THR A 25 -3.94 6.78 -26.02
C THR A 25 -4.19 5.40 -26.67
N VAL A 26 -5.31 4.75 -26.34
CA VAL A 26 -5.71 3.46 -26.89
C VAL A 26 -6.54 3.68 -28.16
N PRO A 27 -6.34 2.88 -29.24
CA PRO A 27 -7.17 2.96 -30.45
C PRO A 27 -8.66 2.86 -30.12
N ALA A 28 -9.48 3.73 -30.71
CA ALA A 28 -10.90 3.86 -30.38
C ALA A 28 -11.67 2.53 -30.43
N ALA A 29 -11.36 1.69 -31.42
CA ALA A 29 -11.95 0.35 -31.59
C ALA A 29 -11.62 -0.63 -30.45
N GLU A 30 -10.55 -0.40 -29.69
CA GLU A 30 -10.08 -1.30 -28.63
C GLU A 30 -10.42 -0.79 -27.22
N ARG A 31 -10.73 0.50 -27.05
CA ARG A 31 -11.00 1.13 -25.74
C ARG A 31 -12.03 0.38 -24.90
N GLY A 32 -13.16 -0.01 -25.49
CA GLY A 32 -14.21 -0.75 -24.78
C GLY A 32 -13.73 -2.11 -24.27
N ARG A 33 -12.92 -2.82 -25.06
CA ARG A 33 -12.35 -4.12 -24.69
C ARG A 33 -11.29 -3.98 -23.60
N VAL A 34 -10.44 -2.96 -23.67
CA VAL A 34 -9.42 -2.66 -22.64
C VAL A 34 -10.10 -2.29 -21.33
N ALA A 35 -11.09 -1.38 -21.35
CA ALA A 35 -11.85 -0.99 -20.17
C ALA A 35 -12.56 -2.17 -19.51
N GLN A 36 -13.18 -3.06 -20.30
CA GLN A 36 -13.84 -4.25 -19.77
C GLN A 36 -12.85 -5.21 -19.11
N ARG A 37 -11.67 -5.41 -19.72
CA ARG A 37 -10.62 -6.25 -19.14
C ARG A 37 -10.06 -5.66 -17.85
N LEU A 38 -9.83 -4.36 -17.80
CA LEU A 38 -9.38 -3.68 -16.59
C LEU A 38 -10.38 -3.88 -15.44
N ARG A 39 -11.69 -3.68 -15.69
CA ARG A 39 -12.74 -3.93 -14.68
C ARG A 39 -12.79 -5.39 -14.21
N SER A 40 -12.71 -6.35 -15.13
CA SER A 40 -12.66 -7.77 -14.77
C SER A 40 -11.44 -8.10 -13.91
N ALA A 41 -10.27 -7.60 -14.31
CA ALA A 41 -9.02 -7.81 -13.62
C ALA A 41 -9.00 -7.16 -12.23
N ALA A 42 -9.67 -6.01 -12.06
CA ALA A 42 -9.86 -5.37 -10.76
C ALA A 42 -10.72 -6.24 -9.82
N ALA A 43 -11.82 -6.82 -10.33
CA ALA A 43 -12.64 -7.76 -9.56
C ALA A 43 -11.86 -9.04 -9.20
N ASP A 44 -11.00 -9.53 -10.09
CA ASP A 44 -10.08 -10.64 -9.79
C ASP A 44 -9.08 -10.28 -8.68
N PHE A 45 -8.53 -9.06 -8.74
CA PHE A 45 -7.58 -8.56 -7.75
C PHE A 45 -8.22 -8.45 -6.36
N GLU A 46 -9.40 -7.85 -6.26
CA GLU A 46 -10.16 -7.73 -5.01
C GLU A 46 -10.50 -9.09 -4.41
N ALA A 47 -10.74 -10.10 -5.26
CA ALA A 47 -10.99 -11.46 -4.83
C ALA A 47 -9.71 -12.29 -4.56
N GLY A 48 -8.53 -11.67 -4.59
CA GLY A 48 -7.25 -12.33 -4.34
C GLY A 48 -6.74 -13.24 -5.45
N ARG A 49 -7.36 -13.22 -6.64
CA ARG A 49 -6.96 -14.00 -7.83
C ARG A 49 -5.84 -13.31 -8.60
N PHE A 50 -4.75 -12.98 -7.93
CA PHE A 50 -3.65 -12.18 -8.51
C PHE A 50 -3.01 -12.81 -9.76
N GLY A 51 -2.97 -14.15 -9.85
CA GLY A 51 -2.49 -14.85 -11.04
C GLY A 51 -3.38 -14.65 -12.28
N ASP A 52 -4.69 -14.53 -12.09
CA ASP A 52 -5.63 -14.25 -13.18
C ASP A 52 -5.55 -12.77 -13.61
N THR A 53 -5.44 -11.85 -12.64
CA THR A 53 -5.15 -10.44 -12.89
C THR A 53 -3.86 -10.27 -13.70
N ASP A 54 -2.77 -10.94 -13.32
CA ASP A 54 -1.48 -10.89 -14.03
C ASP A 54 -1.61 -11.36 -15.49
N ARG A 55 -2.26 -12.52 -15.70
CA ARG A 55 -2.47 -13.08 -17.04
C ARG A 55 -3.32 -12.16 -17.92
N ALA A 56 -4.32 -11.50 -17.34
CA ALA A 56 -5.20 -10.58 -18.05
C ALA A 56 -4.51 -9.27 -18.44
N LEU A 57 -3.69 -8.71 -17.55
CA LEU A 57 -3.12 -7.36 -17.71
C LEU A 57 -1.75 -7.32 -18.37
N ALA A 58 -0.89 -8.35 -18.20
CA ALA A 58 0.45 -8.37 -18.78
C ALA A 58 0.51 -8.03 -20.28
N PRO A 59 -0.33 -8.61 -21.18
CA PRO A 59 -0.29 -8.25 -22.60
C PRO A 59 -0.80 -6.83 -22.86
N LEU A 60 -1.69 -6.30 -22.01
CA LEU A 60 -2.22 -4.94 -22.15
C LEU A 60 -1.18 -3.90 -21.73
N VAL A 61 -0.50 -4.09 -20.60
CA VAL A 61 0.57 -3.20 -20.15
C VAL A 61 1.71 -3.15 -21.17
N LYS A 62 2.10 -4.29 -21.75
CA LYS A 62 3.12 -4.33 -22.81
C LYS A 62 2.74 -3.49 -24.03
N ARG A 63 1.45 -3.41 -24.35
CA ARG A 63 0.94 -2.72 -25.55
C ARG A 63 0.54 -1.26 -25.28
N TYR A 64 0.08 -0.96 -24.08
CA TYR A 64 -0.53 0.31 -23.68
C TYR A 64 0.11 0.84 -22.38
N GLY A 65 1.44 0.83 -22.32
CA GLY A 65 2.20 1.24 -21.13
C GLY A 65 2.13 2.72 -20.74
N ALA A 66 1.25 3.51 -21.36
CA ALA A 66 0.94 4.88 -20.98
C ALA A 66 -0.41 5.01 -20.24
N VAL A 67 -1.20 3.93 -20.18
CA VAL A 67 -2.49 3.90 -19.48
C VAL A 67 -2.22 3.71 -17.99
N THR A 68 -2.37 4.77 -17.21
CA THR A 68 -1.90 4.80 -15.81
C THR A 68 -2.62 3.78 -14.94
N GLN A 69 -3.94 3.61 -15.10
CA GLN A 69 -4.69 2.56 -14.38
C GLN A 69 -4.28 1.12 -14.71
N LEU A 70 -3.78 0.85 -15.94
CA LEU A 70 -3.22 -0.48 -16.25
C LEU A 70 -1.90 -0.68 -15.49
N LEU A 71 -1.04 0.33 -15.44
CA LEU A 71 0.23 0.27 -14.72
C LEU A 71 -0.01 0.10 -13.22
N GLU A 72 -0.92 0.87 -12.64
CA GLU A 72 -1.22 0.81 -11.21
C GLU A 72 -1.70 -0.58 -10.79
N LEU A 73 -2.79 -1.06 -11.40
CA LEU A 73 -3.35 -2.37 -11.03
C LEU A 73 -2.34 -3.50 -11.30
N TYR A 74 -1.58 -3.42 -12.40
CA TYR A 74 -0.58 -4.42 -12.71
C TYR A 74 0.61 -4.39 -11.75
N GLY A 75 1.11 -3.20 -11.40
CA GLY A 75 2.20 -3.01 -10.43
C GLY A 75 1.82 -3.55 -9.06
N LEU A 76 0.63 -3.21 -8.57
CA LEU A 76 0.06 -3.76 -7.34
C LEU A 76 -0.09 -5.28 -7.42
N THR A 77 -0.52 -5.82 -8.56
CA THR A 77 -0.60 -7.27 -8.77
C THR A 77 0.77 -7.94 -8.66
N GLN A 78 1.82 -7.36 -9.26
CA GLN A 78 3.18 -7.90 -9.14
C GLN A 78 3.69 -7.84 -7.69
N TYR A 79 3.37 -6.76 -6.97
CA TYR A 79 3.69 -6.64 -5.54
C TYR A 79 3.01 -7.75 -4.73
N ARG A 80 1.71 -7.99 -4.93
CA ARG A 80 0.97 -9.07 -4.25
C ARG A 80 1.48 -10.47 -4.59
N LEU A 81 2.12 -10.64 -5.75
CA LEU A 81 2.75 -11.89 -6.18
C LEU A 81 4.21 -12.03 -5.70
N GLY A 82 4.75 -11.05 -4.96
CA GLY A 82 6.14 -11.06 -4.48
C GLY A 82 7.18 -10.84 -5.58
N ARG A 83 6.80 -10.29 -6.73
CA ARG A 83 7.69 -10.06 -7.87
C ARG A 83 8.27 -8.65 -7.81
N TRP A 84 9.10 -8.41 -6.80
CA TRP A 84 9.53 -7.08 -6.37
C TRP A 84 10.19 -6.24 -7.48
N GLU A 85 11.12 -6.81 -8.25
CA GLU A 85 11.79 -6.09 -9.35
C GLU A 85 10.77 -5.60 -10.40
N ARG A 86 9.81 -6.46 -10.74
CA ARG A 86 8.80 -6.14 -11.75
C ARG A 86 7.79 -5.13 -11.21
N ALA A 87 7.38 -5.26 -9.95
CA ALA A 87 6.53 -4.29 -9.28
C ALA A 87 7.21 -2.92 -9.22
N ALA A 88 8.47 -2.85 -8.79
CA ALA A 88 9.25 -1.62 -8.70
C ALA A 88 9.39 -0.93 -10.06
N SER A 89 9.68 -1.70 -11.13
CA SER A 89 9.76 -1.17 -12.49
C SER A 89 8.45 -0.53 -12.96
N VAL A 90 7.32 -1.23 -12.80
CA VAL A 90 6.01 -0.75 -13.24
C VAL A 90 5.54 0.46 -12.40
N LEU A 91 5.73 0.42 -11.08
CA LEU A 91 5.32 1.50 -10.19
C LEU A 91 6.23 2.74 -10.33
N SER A 92 7.51 2.56 -10.67
CA SER A 92 8.40 3.68 -11.02
C SER A 92 7.92 4.37 -12.29
N GLN A 93 7.53 3.60 -13.32
CA GLN A 93 6.95 4.15 -14.55
C GLN A 93 5.65 4.91 -14.27
N LEU A 94 4.74 4.34 -13.47
CA LEU A 94 3.51 5.03 -13.07
C LEU A 94 3.82 6.36 -12.37
N ARG A 95 4.76 6.35 -11.43
CA ARG A 95 5.20 7.55 -10.68
C ARG A 95 5.80 8.60 -11.61
N GLU A 96 6.62 8.21 -12.59
CA GLU A 96 7.19 9.14 -13.57
C GLU A 96 6.11 9.80 -14.45
N LEU A 97 5.06 9.06 -14.80
CA LEU A 97 3.96 9.58 -15.62
C LEU A 97 3.01 10.49 -14.84
N THR A 98 2.75 10.18 -13.58
CA THR A 98 1.69 10.84 -12.80
C THR A 98 2.20 11.84 -11.78
N GLY A 99 3.41 11.64 -11.25
CA GLY A 99 3.90 12.35 -10.07
C GLY A 99 3.10 12.08 -8.79
N ALA A 100 2.17 11.12 -8.81
CA ALA A 100 1.24 10.87 -7.71
C ALA A 100 1.95 10.12 -6.57
N PRO A 101 1.75 10.54 -5.30
CA PRO A 101 2.43 9.92 -4.17
C PRO A 101 1.81 8.60 -3.70
N ASP A 102 0.60 8.28 -4.18
CA ASP A 102 -0.25 7.19 -3.69
C ASP A 102 0.45 5.83 -3.64
N GLN A 103 1.26 5.53 -4.64
CA GLN A 103 1.96 4.25 -4.77
C GLN A 103 3.43 4.28 -4.31
N ILE A 104 3.91 5.42 -3.77
CA ILE A 104 5.27 5.50 -3.24
C ILE A 104 5.52 4.49 -2.12
N PRO A 105 4.62 4.26 -1.14
CA PRO A 105 4.84 3.27 -0.09
C PRO A 105 5.06 1.85 -0.63
N VAL A 106 4.27 1.43 -1.62
CA VAL A 106 4.39 0.09 -2.22
C VAL A 106 5.70 -0.03 -3.01
N LEU A 107 6.07 1.02 -3.76
CA LEU A 107 7.36 1.08 -4.46
C LEU A 107 8.53 1.00 -3.46
N ALA A 108 8.45 1.74 -2.35
CA ALA A 108 9.46 1.72 -1.30
C ALA A 108 9.56 0.31 -0.67
N ASP A 109 8.46 -0.36 -0.39
CA ASP A 109 8.50 -1.72 0.18
C ASP A 109 9.07 -2.74 -0.83
N CYS A 110 8.86 -2.56 -2.14
CA CYS A 110 9.58 -3.35 -3.15
C CYS A 110 11.10 -3.18 -3.04
N HIS A 111 11.58 -1.94 -2.90
CA HIS A 111 13.02 -1.68 -2.70
C HIS A 111 13.54 -2.24 -1.38
N ARG A 112 12.76 -2.15 -0.30
CA ARG A 112 13.08 -2.79 0.97
C ARG A 112 13.24 -4.31 0.81
N ALA A 113 12.31 -4.96 0.13
CA ALA A 113 12.36 -6.40 -0.15
C ALA A 113 13.56 -6.81 -1.03
N LEU A 114 14.07 -5.88 -1.86
CA LEU A 114 15.29 -6.04 -2.65
C LEU A 114 16.57 -5.67 -1.89
N GLY A 115 16.47 -5.18 -0.65
CA GLY A 115 17.60 -4.75 0.17
C GLY A 115 18.16 -3.35 -0.15
N ASP A 116 17.50 -2.60 -1.03
CA ASP A 116 17.91 -1.25 -1.44
C ASP A 116 17.36 -0.19 -0.46
N LEU A 117 17.91 -0.17 0.76
CA LEU A 117 17.45 0.69 1.85
C LEU A 117 17.71 2.18 1.59
N GLU A 118 18.73 2.52 0.79
CA GLU A 118 18.99 3.91 0.38
C GLU A 118 17.82 4.44 -0.45
N ARG A 119 17.32 3.64 -1.41
CA ARG A 119 16.18 4.02 -2.22
C ARG A 119 14.89 4.14 -1.42
N VAL A 120 14.71 3.32 -0.37
CA VAL A 120 13.59 3.47 0.57
C VAL A 120 13.62 4.85 1.23
N GLY A 121 14.78 5.29 1.72
CA GLY A 121 14.96 6.61 2.32
C GLY A 121 14.64 7.75 1.35
N ALA A 122 15.13 7.67 0.11
CA ALA A 122 14.85 8.68 -0.91
C ALA A 122 13.35 8.79 -1.24
N LEU A 123 12.65 7.65 -1.35
CA LEU A 123 11.21 7.61 -1.59
C LEU A 123 10.41 8.13 -0.39
N TRP A 124 10.87 7.87 0.83
CA TRP A 124 10.29 8.44 2.04
C TRP A 124 10.39 9.97 2.07
N ASP A 125 11.54 10.53 1.68
CA ASP A 125 11.73 11.98 1.61
C ASP A 125 10.82 12.63 0.57
N GLU A 126 10.70 12.02 -0.60
CA GLU A 126 9.78 12.46 -1.65
C GLU A 126 8.32 12.44 -1.16
N LEU A 127 7.90 11.34 -0.53
CA LEU A 127 6.54 11.20 -0.03
C LEU A 127 6.21 12.29 1.01
N ARG A 128 7.15 12.63 1.89
CA ARG A 128 7.00 13.73 2.86
C ARG A 128 6.89 15.09 2.17
N ALA A 129 7.65 15.32 1.09
CA ALA A 129 7.58 16.55 0.32
C ALA A 129 6.25 16.71 -0.42
N ALA A 130 5.68 15.60 -0.92
CA ALA A 130 4.40 15.59 -1.64
C ALA A 130 3.17 15.89 -0.77
N SER A 131 3.31 15.92 0.57
CA SER A 131 2.21 16.15 1.52
C SER A 131 1.00 15.21 1.27
N ALA A 132 1.28 13.93 1.07
CA ALA A 132 0.26 12.91 0.82
C ALA A 132 -0.78 12.82 1.95
N ASP A 133 -1.92 12.19 1.66
CA ASP A 133 -2.95 11.98 2.68
C ASP A 133 -2.46 11.11 3.84
N ALA A 134 -3.22 11.13 4.94
CA ALA A 134 -2.81 10.52 6.19
C ALA A 134 -2.66 8.99 6.12
N ASP A 135 -3.40 8.30 5.24
CA ASP A 135 -3.31 6.85 5.11
C ASP A 135 -2.04 6.50 4.31
N VAL A 136 -1.79 7.14 3.16
CA VAL A 136 -0.55 6.94 2.38
C VAL A 136 0.70 7.30 3.20
N MET A 137 0.65 8.41 3.95
CA MET A 137 1.74 8.82 4.84
C MET A 137 1.98 7.83 5.99
N THR A 138 0.94 7.12 6.43
CA THR A 138 1.08 6.06 7.43
C THR A 138 1.81 4.86 6.85
N GLU A 139 1.42 4.40 5.66
CA GLU A 139 2.08 3.26 5.01
C GLU A 139 3.55 3.55 4.74
N GLY A 140 3.89 4.72 4.19
CA GLY A 140 5.28 5.10 3.94
C GLY A 140 6.14 5.13 5.21
N ARG A 141 5.55 5.58 6.33
CA ARG A 141 6.25 5.60 7.63
C ARG A 141 6.52 4.19 8.14
N ILE A 142 5.58 3.27 7.98
CA ILE A 142 5.74 1.86 8.36
C ILE A 142 6.84 1.20 7.53
N VAL A 143 6.86 1.43 6.21
CA VAL A 143 7.89 0.91 5.31
C VAL A 143 9.27 1.45 5.68
N MET A 144 9.39 2.76 5.94
CA MET A 144 10.65 3.36 6.36
C MET A 144 11.13 2.81 7.72
N ALA A 145 10.23 2.65 8.70
CA ALA A 145 10.59 2.04 9.97
C ALA A 145 11.05 0.58 9.80
N GLY A 146 10.39 -0.18 8.93
CA GLY A 146 10.82 -1.51 8.53
C GLY A 146 12.24 -1.51 7.97
N ALA A 147 12.52 -0.61 7.02
CA ALA A 147 13.85 -0.48 6.41
C ALA A 147 14.94 -0.09 7.43
N MET A 148 14.64 0.80 8.38
CA MET A 148 15.56 1.12 9.48
C MET A 148 15.87 -0.14 10.32
N ALA A 149 14.85 -0.91 10.66
CA ALA A 149 15.01 -2.14 11.44
C ALA A 149 15.76 -3.23 10.66
N ASP A 150 15.55 -3.35 9.35
CA ASP A 150 16.28 -4.27 8.47
C ASP A 150 17.76 -3.88 8.37
N GLY A 151 18.07 -2.58 8.40
CA GLY A 151 19.43 -2.03 8.51
C GLY A 151 20.04 -2.08 9.92
N GLY A 152 19.31 -2.60 10.92
CA GLY A 152 19.77 -2.76 12.30
C GLY A 152 19.47 -1.59 13.25
N ASP A 153 18.90 -0.49 12.77
CA ASP A 153 18.46 0.64 13.62
C ASP A 153 17.04 0.42 14.16
N LEU A 154 16.90 -0.59 15.01
CA LEU A 154 15.62 -0.94 15.62
C LEU A 154 15.08 0.16 16.54
N ALA A 155 15.98 0.82 17.28
CA ALA A 155 15.60 1.93 18.16
C ALA A 155 15.09 3.14 17.37
N GLY A 156 15.72 3.47 16.23
CA GLY A 156 15.24 4.52 15.34
C GLY A 156 13.91 4.18 14.68
N ALA A 157 13.71 2.92 14.26
CA ALA A 157 12.43 2.44 13.73
C ALA A 157 11.27 2.63 14.73
N ILE A 158 11.48 2.24 15.99
CA ILE A 158 10.51 2.45 17.08
C ILE A 158 10.21 3.94 17.24
N ARG A 159 11.24 4.77 17.40
CA ARG A 159 11.06 6.23 17.54
C ARG A 159 10.27 6.82 16.37
N LEU A 160 10.55 6.41 15.13
CA LEU A 160 9.84 6.91 13.95
C LEU A 160 8.33 6.63 14.03
N LEU A 161 7.94 5.41 14.43
CA LEU A 161 6.52 5.05 14.57
C LEU A 161 5.84 5.73 15.77
N GLU A 162 6.55 5.91 16.88
CA GLU A 162 6.02 6.61 18.06
C GLU A 162 5.65 8.07 17.78
N HIS A 163 6.39 8.73 16.88
CA HIS A 163 6.07 10.08 16.40
C HIS A 163 4.95 10.13 15.35
N GLY A 164 4.42 8.97 14.94
CA GLY A 164 3.24 8.87 14.08
C GLY A 164 1.92 9.10 14.85
N PRO A 165 0.77 8.95 14.17
CA PRO A 165 -0.55 9.07 14.82
C PRO A 165 -0.88 7.85 15.70
N VAL A 166 -0.12 7.64 16.78
CA VAL A 166 -0.31 6.52 17.73
C VAL A 166 -1.49 6.75 18.68
N ARG A 167 -1.85 8.01 18.92
CA ARG A 167 -2.98 8.43 19.76
C ARG A 167 -4.04 9.09 18.90
N SER A 168 -5.28 8.62 19.00
CA SER A 168 -6.45 9.22 18.34
C SER A 168 -7.71 8.90 19.11
N SER A 169 -8.63 9.87 19.18
CA SER A 169 -9.98 9.71 19.75
C SER A 169 -10.94 8.96 18.82
N GLY A 170 -10.61 8.90 17.52
CA GLY A 170 -11.32 8.10 16.52
C GLY A 170 -10.38 7.08 15.91
N VAL A 171 -10.42 5.86 16.44
CA VAL A 171 -9.61 4.75 15.89
C VAL A 171 -10.09 4.44 14.48
N ARG A 172 -9.13 4.38 13.56
CA ARG A 172 -9.30 4.02 12.15
C ARG A 172 -8.25 2.97 11.80
N GLU A 173 -8.42 2.27 10.69
CA GLU A 173 -7.55 1.18 10.26
C GLU A 173 -6.05 1.53 10.25
N ARG A 174 -5.66 2.72 9.76
CA ARG A 174 -4.25 3.19 9.82
C ARG A 174 -3.63 3.19 11.23
N HIS A 175 -4.43 3.36 12.28
CA HIS A 175 -3.93 3.32 13.66
C HIS A 175 -3.62 1.87 14.08
N LEU A 176 -4.46 0.90 13.66
CA LEU A 176 -4.20 -0.51 13.87
C LEU A 176 -2.92 -0.94 13.16
N ARG A 177 -2.69 -0.45 11.93
CA ARG A 177 -1.44 -0.69 11.17
C ARG A 177 -0.20 -0.19 11.92
N ILE A 178 -0.22 1.05 12.40
CA ILE A 178 0.90 1.61 13.18
C ILE A 178 1.10 0.84 14.49
N TRP A 179 0.03 0.54 15.23
CA TRP A 179 0.18 -0.19 16.49
C TRP A 179 0.74 -1.59 16.26
N TYR A 180 0.33 -2.26 15.19
CA TYR A 180 0.84 -3.57 14.84
C TYR A 180 2.32 -3.50 14.52
N ALA A 181 2.73 -2.60 13.61
CA ALA A 181 4.13 -2.42 13.25
C ALA A 181 5.00 -2.05 14.45
N LEU A 182 4.50 -1.16 15.33
CA LEU A 182 5.22 -0.76 16.54
C LEU A 182 5.31 -1.90 17.56
N ALA A 183 4.26 -2.69 17.75
CA ALA A 183 4.27 -3.86 18.63
C ALA A 183 5.23 -4.95 18.14
N ASP A 184 5.29 -5.18 16.82
CA ASP A 184 6.26 -6.08 16.19
C ASP A 184 7.71 -5.62 16.41
N LEU A 185 8.00 -4.32 16.24
CA LEU A 185 9.33 -3.77 16.50
C LEU A 185 9.71 -3.87 17.99
N TYR A 186 8.77 -3.65 18.90
CA TYR A 186 9.00 -3.86 20.33
C TYR A 186 9.33 -5.31 20.67
N ASP A 187 8.63 -6.26 20.06
CA ASP A 187 8.88 -7.69 20.24
C ASP A 187 10.28 -8.07 19.75
N ARG A 188 10.65 -7.62 18.53
CA ARG A 188 12.00 -7.76 17.98
C ARG A 188 13.09 -7.14 18.86
N ALA A 189 12.77 -6.08 19.59
CA ALA A 189 13.70 -5.38 20.50
C ALA A 189 13.81 -6.06 21.87
N GLY A 190 13.03 -7.10 22.15
CA GLY A 190 12.93 -7.71 23.47
C GLY A 190 12.11 -6.89 24.48
N GLU A 191 11.43 -5.84 24.03
CA GLU A 191 10.55 -5.01 24.85
C GLU A 191 9.15 -5.64 24.99
N TYR A 192 9.10 -6.88 25.49
CA TYR A 192 7.89 -7.71 25.50
C TYR A 192 6.69 -7.06 26.19
N GLN A 193 6.93 -6.25 27.23
CA GLN A 193 5.85 -5.52 27.91
C GLN A 193 5.20 -4.47 27.00
N SER A 194 5.99 -3.77 26.18
CA SER A 194 5.51 -2.79 25.21
C SER A 194 4.81 -3.50 24.04
N ALA A 195 5.39 -4.59 23.53
CA ALA A 195 4.79 -5.42 22.50
C ALA A 195 3.42 -5.96 22.93
N ARG A 196 3.33 -6.54 24.14
CA ARG A 196 2.08 -7.06 24.72
C ARG A 196 1.01 -5.99 24.82
N ARG A 197 1.34 -4.80 25.33
CA ARG A 197 0.38 -3.68 25.40
C ARG A 197 -0.09 -3.25 24.02
N GLY A 198 0.80 -3.24 23.02
CA GLY A 198 0.47 -2.92 21.64
C GLY A 198 -0.51 -3.92 21.03
N PHE A 199 -0.21 -5.21 21.10
CA PHE A 199 -1.09 -6.26 20.57
C PHE A 199 -2.42 -6.35 21.33
N ALA A 200 -2.43 -6.22 22.66
CA ALA A 200 -3.67 -6.16 23.45
C ALA A 200 -4.58 -5.01 23.00
N ARG A 201 -4.02 -3.82 22.79
CA ARG A 201 -4.77 -2.66 22.31
C ARG A 201 -5.40 -2.89 20.93
N ILE A 202 -4.74 -3.65 20.05
CA ILE A 202 -5.31 -4.02 18.75
C ILE A 202 -6.47 -4.98 18.95
N VAL A 203 -6.28 -6.03 19.75
CA VAL A 203 -7.30 -7.05 20.03
C VAL A 203 -8.56 -6.46 20.66
N ASP A 204 -8.42 -5.45 21.53
CA ASP A 204 -9.54 -4.73 22.14
C ASP A 204 -10.41 -3.98 21.10
N VAL A 205 -9.81 -3.58 19.97
CA VAL A 205 -10.52 -2.87 18.88
C VAL A 205 -11.01 -3.84 17.81
N ASP A 206 -10.15 -4.77 17.40
CA ASP A 206 -10.40 -5.79 16.38
C ASP A 206 -9.54 -7.03 16.63
N ALA A 207 -10.13 -8.03 17.29
CA ALA A 207 -9.47 -9.30 17.59
C ALA A 207 -9.09 -10.11 16.33
N GLY A 208 -9.72 -9.82 15.18
CA GLY A 208 -9.43 -10.46 13.90
C GLY A 208 -8.35 -9.75 13.08
N TYR A 209 -7.77 -8.67 13.61
CA TYR A 209 -6.79 -7.88 12.89
C TYR A 209 -5.47 -8.64 12.71
N VAL A 210 -5.21 -9.09 11.47
CA VAL A 210 -4.02 -9.87 11.09
C VAL A 210 -3.88 -11.09 12.01
N ASP A 211 -2.79 -11.22 12.76
CA ASP A 211 -2.52 -12.28 13.72
C ASP A 211 -2.31 -11.71 15.14
N ALA A 212 -2.77 -10.49 15.42
CA ALA A 212 -2.51 -9.78 16.68
C ALA A 212 -2.91 -10.60 17.92
N ALA A 213 -4.05 -11.30 17.88
CA ALA A 213 -4.47 -12.18 18.97
C ALA A 213 -3.55 -13.38 19.17
N HIS A 214 -2.95 -13.90 18.09
CA HIS A 214 -1.96 -14.98 18.17
C HIS A 214 -0.63 -14.47 18.74
N ARG A 215 -0.14 -13.32 18.24
CA ARG A 215 1.06 -12.64 18.78
C ARG A 215 0.93 -12.33 20.27
N LEU A 216 -0.24 -11.86 20.70
CA LEU A 216 -0.52 -11.57 22.10
C LEU A 216 -0.38 -12.81 22.99
N ARG A 217 -1.05 -13.92 22.61
CA ARG A 217 -0.98 -15.18 23.37
C ARG A 217 0.45 -15.70 23.48
N ALA A 218 1.22 -15.64 22.40
CA ALA A 218 2.61 -16.08 22.40
C ALA A 218 3.50 -15.29 23.39
N LEU A 219 3.17 -14.02 23.67
CA LEU A 219 3.87 -13.18 24.64
C LEU A 219 3.41 -13.40 26.09
N GLU A 220 2.29 -14.10 26.30
CA GLU A 220 1.71 -14.35 27.62
C GLU A 220 2.08 -15.72 28.22
N GLY A 221 2.46 -16.69 27.37
CA GLY A 221 2.87 -18.04 27.77
C GLY A 221 1.86 -19.10 27.37
#